data_AF-A0A8S2RFC6-F1
#
_entry.id   AF-A0A8S2RFC6-F1
#
_cell.length_a   1.000
_cell.length_b   1.000
_cell.length_c   1.000
_cell.angle_alpha   90.00
_cell.angle_beta   90.00
_cell.angle_gamma   90.00
#
_symmetry.space_group_name_H-M   'P 1'
#
loop_
_entity.id
_entity.type
_entity.pdbx_description
1 polymer ?
#
loop_
_entity_poly.entity_id
_entity_poly.type
_entity_poly.pdbx_seq_one_letter_code
_entity_poly.pdbx_strand_id
1 'polypeptide(L)' 'MFLSAGTTQLTGHVKGKSIIKYFGIGNVDASELYCKFVDIEANGLGTISVSGTQGCNIKAEG' A
#
# COMPACT_ATOMS: atom_id res chain seq x y z
N MET A 1 19.83 -8.63 4.30
CA MET A 1 18.45 -8.33 3.89
C MET A 1 17.62 -8.28 5.16
N PHE A 2 17.32 -7.10 5.69
CA PHE A 2 16.49 -6.98 6.89
C PHE A 2 15.04 -7.09 6.45
N LEU A 3 14.39 -8.21 6.76
CA LEU A 3 12.95 -8.36 6.59
C LEU A 3 12.29 -7.55 7.70
N SER A 4 11.79 -6.37 7.36
CA SER A 4 10.99 -5.56 8.27
C SER A 4 9.65 -6.25 8.47
N ALA A 5 9.48 -6.93 9.61
CA ALA A 5 8.20 -7.49 10.01
C ALA A 5 7.41 -6.44 10.80
N GLY A 6 6.23 -6.07 10.31
CA GLY A 6 5.46 -5.01 10.94
C GLY A 6 4.15 -4.71 10.26
N THR A 7 3.32 -3.94 10.97
CA THR A 7 2.11 -3.35 10.41
C THR A 7 2.38 -1.88 10.14
N THR A 8 2.11 -1.44 8.91
CA THR A 8 2.22 -0.04 8.49
C THR A 8 0.82 0.51 8.27
N GLN A 9 0.47 1.58 8.99
CA GLN A 9 -0.79 2.31 8.76
C GLN A 9 -0.50 3.61 8.01
N LEU A 10 -1.28 3.87 6.96
CA LEU A 10 -1.21 5.08 6.14
C LEU A 10 -2.57 5.77 6.17
N THR A 11 -2.63 6.96 6.77
CA THR A 11 -3.85 7.75 6.87
C THR A 11 -3.62 9.16 6.30
N GLY A 12 -4.66 9.76 5.72
CA GLY A 12 -4.62 11.14 5.25
C GLY A 12 -5.15 11.34 3.84
N HIS A 13 -4.97 12.54 3.30
CA HIS A 13 -5.51 12.93 1.99
C HIS A 13 -4.38 13.33 1.04
N VAL A 14 -4.19 12.54 -0.01
CA VAL A 14 -3.22 12.82 -1.07
C VAL A 14 -3.95 13.43 -2.26
N LYS A 15 -3.63 14.69 -2.55
CA LYS A 15 -4.11 15.37 -3.76
C LYS A 15 -3.34 14.83 -4.97
N GLY A 16 -3.82 13.72 -5.54
CA GLY A 16 -3.26 13.13 -6.75
C GLY A 16 -3.06 11.63 -6.63
N LYS A 17 -1.83 11.20 -6.95
CA LYS A 17 -1.43 9.79 -7.01
C LYS A 17 -0.60 9.41 -5.78
N SER A 18 -0.97 8.31 -5.14
CA SER A 18 -0.21 7.67 -4.07
C SER A 18 0.55 6.48 -4.62
N ILE A 19 1.83 6.33 -4.24
CA ILE A 19 2.66 5.18 -4.60
C ILE A 19 3.06 4.48 -3.30
N ILE A 20 2.61 3.24 -3.13
CA ILE A 20 2.92 2.42 -1.95
C ILE A 20 3.88 1.31 -2.40
N LYS A 21 5.07 1.29 -1.80
CA LYS A 21 6.07 0.25 -2.05
C LYS A 21 6.30 -0.56 -0.78
N TYR A 22 6.02 -1.84 -0.84
CA TYR A 22 6.11 -2.75 0.30
C TYR A 22 7.04 -3.92 -0.01
N PHE A 23 8.08 -4.07 0.82
CA PHE A 23 9.05 -5.14 0.73
C PHE A 23 9.25 -5.75 2.12
N GLY A 24 8.72 -6.95 2.35
CA GLY A 24 8.81 -7.59 3.67
C GLY A 24 7.70 -8.59 3.96
N ILE A 25 7.54 -8.90 5.25
CA ILE A 25 6.49 -9.79 5.75
C ILE A 25 5.62 -9.03 6.74
N GLY A 26 4.31 -8.94 6.54
CA GLY A 26 3.46 -8.05 7.34
C GLY A 26 2.40 -7.31 6.55
N ASN A 27 1.69 -6.41 7.23
CA ASN A 27 0.45 -5.83 6.72
C ASN A 27 0.58 -4.34 6.46
N VAL A 28 0.01 -3.87 5.35
CA VAL A 28 -0.13 -2.44 5.05
C VAL A 28 -1.60 -2.09 5.02
N ASP A 29 -2.03 -1.23 5.95
CA ASP A 29 -3.38 -0.69 5.99
C ASP A 29 -3.35 0.77 5.53
N ALA A 30 -3.84 1.00 4.32
CA ALA A 30 -4.06 2.30 3.70
C ALA A 30 -5.54 2.51 3.37
N SER A 31 -6.45 1.88 4.12
CA SER A 31 -7.91 2.03 3.93
C SER A 31 -8.39 3.45 4.20
N GLU A 32 -7.73 4.18 5.10
CA GLU A 32 -7.98 5.59 5.40
C GLU A 32 -7.10 6.57 4.59
N LEU A 33 -6.40 6.08 3.57
CA LEU A 33 -5.63 6.92 2.65
C LEU A 33 -6.51 7.38 1.48
N TYR A 34 -7.05 8.58 1.57
CA TYR A 34 -7.86 9.16 0.51
C TYR A 34 -6.99 9.69 -0.62
N CYS A 35 -7.06 9.05 -1.79
CA CYS A 35 -6.41 9.54 -2.99
C CYS A 35 -7.23 9.21 -4.24
N LYS A 36 -6.90 9.88 -5.35
CA LYS A 36 -7.57 9.64 -6.64
C LYS A 36 -7.05 8.37 -7.29
N PHE A 37 -5.73 8.22 -7.30
CA PHE A 37 -5.03 7.09 -7.90
C PHE A 37 -4.10 6.44 -6.89
N VAL A 38 -4.19 5.12 -6.74
CA VAL A 38 -3.24 4.32 -5.94
C VAL A 38 -2.45 3.41 -6.87
N ASP A 39 -1.13 3.45 -6.78
CA ASP A 39 -0.25 2.42 -7.34
C ASP A 39 0.41 1.68 -6.18
N ILE A 40 0.21 0.36 -6.11
CA ILE A 40 0.88 -0.51 -5.13
C ILE A 40 1.88 -1.42 -5.84
N GLU A 41 3.10 -1.44 -5.33
CA GLU A 41 4.13 -2.40 -5.65
C GLU A 41 4.45 -3.20 -4.39
N ALA A 42 4.02 -4.46 -4.36
CA ALA A 42 4.17 -5.35 -3.22
C ALA A 42 5.06 -6.52 -3.60
N ASN A 43 6.16 -6.70 -2.86
CA ASN A 43 7.05 -7.82 -3.02
C ASN A 43 7.34 -8.46 -1.65
N GLY A 44 6.61 -9.52 -1.34
CA GLY A 44 6.66 -10.15 -0.02
C GLY A 44 5.34 -10.81 0.39
N LEU A 45 5.28 -11.24 1.64
CA LEU A 45 4.15 -12.01 2.17
C LEU A 45 3.35 -11.21 3.19
N GLY A 46 2.08 -10.97 2.89
CA GLY A 46 1.18 -10.32 3.81
C GLY A 46 -0.05 -9.73 3.14
N THR A 47 -0.74 -8.85 3.85
CA THR A 47 -1.98 -8.23 3.39
C THR A 47 -1.78 -6.75 3.10
N ILE A 48 -2.33 -6.28 2.00
CA ILE A 48 -2.38 -4.85 1.68
C ILE A 48 -3.85 -4.45 1.49
N SER A 49 -4.31 -3.51 2.29
CA SER A 49 -5.64 -2.92 2.22
C SER A 49 -5.52 -1.47 1.77
N VAL A 50 -6.22 -1.08 0.71
CA VAL A 50 -6.18 0.29 0.17
C VAL A 50 -7.56 0.80 -0.19
N SER A 51 -7.74 2.11 -0.17
CA SER A 51 -8.94 2.78 -0.70
C SER A 51 -8.54 3.82 -1.75
N GLY A 52 -9.12 3.74 -2.95
CA GLY A 52 -8.90 4.68 -4.05
C GLY A 52 -10.23 5.11 -4.64
N THR A 53 -10.38 6.41 -4.91
CA THR A 53 -11.68 6.97 -5.34
C THR A 53 -11.91 6.94 -6.85
N GLN A 54 -10.86 6.88 -7.68
CA GLN A 54 -10.97 6.83 -9.15
C GLN A 54 -10.25 5.65 -9.79
N GLY A 55 -9.03 5.34 -9.36
CA GLY A 55 -8.25 4.25 -9.93
C GLY A 55 -7.34 3.59 -8.91
N CYS A 56 -7.24 2.26 -8.99
CA CYS A 56 -6.33 1.47 -8.18
C CYS A 56 -5.59 0.50 -9.11
N ASN A 57 -4.26 0.64 -9.17
CA ASN A 57 -3.38 -0.26 -9.87
C ASN A 57 -2.53 -1.03 -8.85
N ILE A 58 -2.61 -2.35 -8.90
CA ILE A 58 -1.96 -3.23 -7.92
C ILE A 58 -1.04 -4.17 -8.68
N LYS A 59 0.26 -4.13 -8.34
CA LYS A 59 1.25 -5.11 -8.76
C LYS A 59 1.78 -5.82 -7.51
N ALA A 60 1.41 -7.09 -7.37
CA ALA A 60 1.86 -7.94 -6.27
C ALA A 60 2.67 -9.12 -6.81
N GLU A 61 3.85 -9.33 -6.22
CA GLU A 61 4.76 -10.43 -6.50
C GLU A 61 5.11 -11.10 -5.16
N GLY A 62 5.03 -12.42 -5.08
CA GLY A 62 5.24 -13.20 -3.86
C GLY A 62 6.37 -14.21 -4.00
#